data_AF-A0A8B9XI34-F1
#
_entry.id   AF-A0A8B9XI34-F1
#
_cell.length_a   1.000
_cell.length_b   1.000
_cell.length_c   1.000
_cell.angle_alpha   90.00
_cell.angle_beta   90.00
_cell.angle_gamma   90.00
#
_symmetry.space_group_name_H-M   'P 1'
#
loop_
_entity.id
_entity.type
_entity.pdbx_description
1 polymer ?
#
loop_
_entity_poly.entity_id
_entity_poly.type
_entity_poly.pdbx_seq_one_letter_code
_entity_poly.pdbx_strand_id
1 'polypeptide(L)'
;MANEAYPCPCDIGHRIEYGGLGHEVQVEHIKAYLTKSPVDAGKAVVVIQDIFGWQLPNTRYMADMIAGNGYTTIVPDFFVGQEPWHPSGDWSTFPEWLKTRNARKIDKEFDAVLKYLKQQCHAKRIGVVGFCWGGTAVHHLMLKHPELRAGVSVYGIIKDAEDVYGLKNPTLFIFAENDAVIPLEQVSLLTQKLKEHCKVEYQIKTFSGQTHGFVHRKRRLFA
;
A
#
# COMPACT_ATOMS: atom_id res chain seq x y z
N MET A 1 -17.19 -19.25 25.29
CA MET A 1 -17.60 -18.63 24.02
C MET A 1 -16.36 -18.02 23.40
N ALA A 2 -15.68 -18.76 22.53
CA ALA A 2 -14.36 -18.40 22.00
C ALA A 2 -14.41 -18.25 20.48
N ASN A 3 -13.74 -17.21 19.98
CA ASN A 3 -13.33 -17.00 18.59
C ASN A 3 -14.42 -16.99 17.52
N GLU A 4 -15.21 -15.92 17.47
CA GLU A 4 -15.53 -15.34 16.15
C GLU A 4 -14.32 -14.49 15.76
N ALA A 5 -13.31 -15.11 15.17
CA ALA A 5 -12.24 -14.37 14.52
C ALA A 5 -12.86 -13.63 13.34
N TYR A 6 -13.23 -12.36 13.52
CA TYR A 6 -13.74 -11.53 12.43
C TYR A 6 -12.66 -11.45 11.34
N PRO A 7 -12.86 -12.09 10.17
CA PRO A 7 -11.87 -12.07 9.10
C PRO A 7 -11.64 -10.61 8.67
N CYS A 8 -10.40 -10.26 8.30
CA CYS A 8 -10.10 -8.92 7.81
C CYS A 8 -11.02 -8.60 6.62
N PRO A 9 -11.85 -7.54 6.66
CA PRO A 9 -12.80 -7.21 5.60
C PRO A 9 -12.15 -6.94 4.24
N CYS A 10 -10.81 -6.88 4.19
CA CYS A 10 -10.01 -6.88 2.99
C CYS A 10 -10.22 -8.10 2.09
N ASP A 11 -10.73 -9.22 2.61
CA ASP A 11 -11.09 -10.38 1.80
C ASP A 11 -12.46 -10.25 1.11
N ILE A 12 -13.30 -9.32 1.56
CA ILE A 12 -14.67 -9.14 1.07
C ILE A 12 -14.71 -8.25 -0.17
N GLY A 13 -15.34 -8.74 -1.24
CA GLY A 13 -15.57 -8.03 -2.50
C GLY A 13 -14.98 -8.78 -3.71
N HIS A 14 -15.09 -8.19 -4.90
CA HIS A 14 -14.74 -8.90 -6.13
C HIS A 14 -13.22 -8.98 -6.34
N ARG A 15 -12.68 -10.21 -6.45
CA ARG A 15 -11.36 -10.45 -7.06
C ARG A 15 -11.53 -10.41 -8.57
N ILE A 16 -10.77 -9.56 -9.25
CA ILE A 16 -10.90 -9.36 -10.69
C ILE A 16 -10.09 -10.45 -11.40
N GLU A 17 -10.67 -11.06 -12.43
CA GLU A 17 -9.89 -11.81 -13.43
C GLU A 17 -9.20 -10.81 -14.36
N TYR A 18 -7.90 -10.65 -14.21
CA TYR A 18 -7.13 -9.65 -14.94
C TYR A 18 -5.76 -10.19 -15.34
N GLY A 19 -5.47 -10.16 -16.64
CA GLY A 19 -4.25 -10.72 -17.23
C GLY A 19 -2.99 -9.84 -17.09
N GLY A 20 -3.15 -8.58 -16.69
CA GLY A 20 -2.05 -7.62 -16.60
C GLY A 20 -1.59 -7.05 -17.95
N LEU A 21 -1.10 -5.80 -17.95
CA LEU A 21 -0.45 -5.14 -19.07
C LEU A 21 1.09 -5.04 -18.92
N GLY A 22 1.58 -5.28 -17.72
CA GLY A 22 2.99 -5.33 -17.35
C GLY A 22 3.59 -6.73 -17.46
N HIS A 23 4.80 -6.88 -16.94
CA HIS A 23 5.53 -8.15 -16.91
C HIS A 23 6.32 -8.27 -15.61
N GLU A 24 6.64 -9.50 -15.22
CA GLU A 24 7.48 -9.73 -14.05
C GLU A 24 8.95 -9.47 -14.37
N VAL A 25 9.65 -8.82 -13.43
CA VAL A 25 11.08 -8.50 -13.51
C VAL A 25 11.77 -8.92 -12.21
N GLN A 26 13.07 -9.18 -12.30
CA GLN A 26 13.92 -9.40 -11.13
C GLN A 26 14.57 -8.07 -10.72
N VAL A 27 14.39 -7.68 -9.46
CA VAL A 27 15.00 -6.50 -8.83
C VAL A 27 15.90 -6.97 -7.71
N GLU A 28 17.19 -7.13 -8.02
CA GLU A 28 18.17 -7.72 -7.10
C GLU A 28 17.65 -9.05 -6.50
N HIS A 29 17.34 -9.10 -5.20
CA HIS A 29 16.85 -10.30 -4.51
C HIS A 29 15.32 -10.45 -4.46
N ILE A 30 14.54 -9.51 -5.03
CA ILE A 30 13.07 -9.59 -5.05
C ILE A 30 12.51 -9.63 -6.46
N LYS A 31 11.35 -10.28 -6.61
CA LYS A 31 10.54 -10.19 -7.84
C LYS A 31 9.70 -8.92 -7.80
N ALA A 32 9.32 -8.43 -8.97
CA ALA A 32 8.36 -7.33 -9.08
C ALA A 32 7.55 -7.46 -10.35
N TYR A 33 6.38 -6.83 -10.39
CA TYR A 33 5.60 -6.64 -11.60
C TYR A 33 5.78 -5.20 -12.09
N LEU A 34 6.29 -5.02 -13.32
CA LEU A 34 6.63 -3.73 -13.90
C LEU A 34 5.69 -3.40 -15.07
N THR A 35 5.12 -2.21 -15.04
CA THR A 35 4.31 -1.67 -16.13
C THR A 35 4.87 -0.32 -16.56
N LYS A 36 5.35 -0.26 -17.81
CA LYS A 36 5.87 1.01 -18.35
C LYS A 36 4.72 1.94 -18.70
N SER A 37 4.90 3.22 -18.38
CA SER A 37 4.02 4.27 -18.87
C SER A 37 4.05 4.31 -20.41
N PRO A 38 2.91 4.57 -21.10
CA PRO A 38 2.89 4.81 -22.54
C PRO A 38 3.60 6.11 -22.92
N VAL A 39 3.83 7.00 -21.95
CA VAL A 39 4.58 8.26 -22.11
C VAL A 39 5.80 8.25 -21.20
N ASP A 40 7.00 8.39 -21.77
CA ASP A 40 8.23 8.52 -20.97
C ASP A 40 8.39 9.95 -20.44
N ALA A 41 7.89 10.18 -19.23
CA ALA A 41 8.03 11.45 -18.51
C ALA A 41 9.02 11.36 -17.33
N GLY A 42 9.77 10.25 -17.20
CA GLY A 42 10.60 9.95 -16.03
C GLY A 42 9.83 10.00 -14.70
N LYS A 43 8.53 9.68 -14.71
CA LYS A 43 7.69 9.59 -13.52
C LYS A 43 7.42 8.13 -13.22
N ALA A 44 7.62 7.72 -11.96
CA ALA A 44 7.32 6.37 -11.53
C ALA A 44 6.54 6.33 -10.22
N VAL A 45 5.79 5.25 -10.01
CA VAL A 45 5.05 4.99 -8.77
C VAL A 45 5.35 3.58 -8.31
N VAL A 46 5.85 3.46 -7.06
CA VAL A 46 5.93 2.16 -6.39
C VAL A 46 4.56 1.85 -5.81
N VAL A 47 4.01 0.70 -6.16
CA VAL A 47 2.69 0.23 -5.72
C VAL A 47 2.88 -0.91 -4.73
N ILE A 48 2.48 -0.70 -3.48
CA ILE A 48 2.72 -1.64 -2.39
C ILE A 48 1.46 -2.47 -2.12
N GLN A 49 1.61 -3.79 -2.19
CA GLN A 49 0.57 -4.79 -1.96
C GLN A 49 -0.12 -4.68 -0.59
N ASP A 50 -1.30 -5.28 -0.50
CA ASP A 50 -1.91 -5.65 0.78
C ASP A 50 -1.40 -7.02 1.26
N ILE A 51 -2.04 -7.57 2.29
CA ILE A 51 -1.65 -8.87 2.88
C ILE A 51 -1.77 -10.06 1.92
N PHE A 52 -2.48 -9.92 0.79
CA PHE A 52 -2.71 -10.99 -0.19
C PHE A 52 -1.63 -11.06 -1.29
N GLY A 53 -0.61 -10.20 -1.22
CA GLY A 53 0.58 -10.33 -2.06
C GLY A 53 0.56 -9.52 -3.36
N TRP A 54 1.74 -9.26 -3.90
CA TRP A 54 1.95 -8.50 -5.15
C TRP A 54 1.37 -9.18 -6.40
N GLN A 55 1.08 -10.48 -6.31
CA GLN A 55 0.44 -11.23 -7.39
C GLN A 55 -1.09 -11.08 -7.40
N LEU A 56 -1.68 -10.39 -6.42
CA LEU A 56 -3.11 -10.11 -6.42
C LEU A 56 -3.50 -9.34 -7.68
N PRO A 57 -4.41 -9.86 -8.53
CA PRO A 57 -4.77 -9.23 -9.80
C PRO A 57 -5.32 -7.80 -9.62
N ASN A 58 -6.04 -7.55 -8.53
CA ASN A 58 -6.59 -6.23 -8.21
C ASN A 58 -5.47 -5.19 -7.98
N THR A 59 -4.38 -5.56 -7.32
CA THR A 59 -3.23 -4.66 -7.11
C THR A 59 -2.50 -4.39 -8.43
N ARG A 60 -2.32 -5.42 -9.26
CA ARG A 60 -1.74 -5.25 -10.60
C ARG A 60 -2.63 -4.40 -11.52
N TYR A 61 -3.94 -4.56 -11.44
CA TYR A 61 -4.91 -3.71 -12.14
C TYR A 61 -4.75 -2.24 -11.74
N MET A 62 -4.63 -1.95 -10.44
CA MET A 62 -4.38 -0.57 -9.98
C MET A 62 -3.04 -0.03 -10.51
N ALA A 63 -1.99 -0.84 -10.51
CA ALA A 63 -0.69 -0.46 -11.06
C ALA A 63 -0.76 -0.16 -12.56
N ASP A 64 -1.52 -0.95 -13.32
CA ASP A 64 -1.69 -0.77 -14.77
C ASP A 64 -2.57 0.45 -15.09
N MET A 65 -3.60 0.72 -14.28
CA MET A 65 -4.39 1.95 -14.36
C MET A 65 -3.54 3.20 -14.11
N ILE A 66 -2.66 3.17 -13.11
CA ILE A 66 -1.72 4.28 -12.84
C ILE A 66 -0.74 4.42 -14.01
N ALA A 67 -0.28 3.31 -14.59
CA ALA A 67 0.59 3.31 -15.76
C ALA A 67 -0.05 3.95 -16.99
N GLY A 68 -1.31 3.61 -17.28
CA GLY A 68 -2.10 4.25 -18.34
C GLY A 68 -2.25 5.77 -18.18
N ASN A 69 -2.07 6.30 -16.97
CA ASN A 69 -2.13 7.74 -16.67
C ASN A 69 -0.75 8.44 -16.69
N GLY A 70 0.28 7.80 -17.24
CA GLY A 70 1.57 8.47 -17.51
C GLY A 70 2.66 8.25 -16.46
N TYR A 71 2.58 7.18 -15.66
CA TYR A 71 3.53 6.86 -14.59
C TYR A 71 4.03 5.42 -14.71
N THR A 72 5.33 5.19 -14.89
CA THR A 72 5.84 3.81 -14.84
C THR A 72 5.59 3.22 -13.45
N THR A 73 4.92 2.08 -13.36
CA THR A 73 4.61 1.46 -12.07
C THR A 73 5.43 0.22 -11.83
N ILE A 74 5.75 -0.02 -10.57
CA ILE A 74 6.37 -1.27 -10.12
C ILE A 74 5.63 -1.75 -8.88
N VAL A 75 5.26 -3.03 -8.85
CA VAL A 75 4.66 -3.74 -7.71
C VAL A 75 5.69 -4.75 -7.19
N PRO A 76 6.52 -4.39 -6.19
CA PRO A 76 7.56 -5.28 -5.67
C PRO A 76 7.00 -6.33 -4.72
N ASP A 77 7.62 -7.51 -4.71
CA ASP A 77 7.41 -8.53 -3.71
C ASP A 77 8.11 -8.15 -2.40
N PHE A 78 7.46 -7.33 -1.58
CA PHE A 78 7.98 -6.97 -0.27
C PHE A 78 7.92 -8.11 0.76
N PHE A 79 7.33 -9.26 0.44
CA PHE A 79 7.41 -10.45 1.27
C PHE A 79 8.63 -11.31 0.96
N VAL A 80 9.40 -10.96 -0.09
CA VAL A 80 10.68 -11.61 -0.42
C VAL A 80 10.49 -13.13 -0.63
N GLY A 81 9.45 -13.49 -1.39
CA GLY A 81 9.09 -14.88 -1.67
C GLY A 81 8.36 -15.61 -0.52
N GLN A 82 8.14 -14.97 0.63
CA GLN A 82 7.33 -15.55 1.69
C GLN A 82 5.84 -15.53 1.34
N GLU A 83 5.12 -16.58 1.74
CA GLU A 83 3.71 -16.76 1.38
C GLU A 83 2.82 -15.60 1.85
N PRO A 84 1.98 -15.01 0.98
CA PRO A 84 0.96 -14.06 1.37
C PRO A 84 -0.08 -14.69 2.30
N TRP A 85 -0.90 -13.83 2.94
CA TRP A 85 -2.03 -14.32 3.72
C TRP A 85 -3.10 -14.90 2.80
N HIS A 86 -3.64 -16.06 3.14
CA HIS A 86 -4.76 -16.64 2.41
C HIS A 86 -6.08 -16.33 3.12
N PRO A 87 -7.14 -15.87 2.42
CA PRO A 87 -8.44 -15.56 3.05
C PRO A 87 -9.04 -16.72 3.86
N SER A 88 -8.85 -17.96 3.39
CA SER A 88 -9.33 -19.17 4.09
C SER A 88 -8.38 -19.66 5.18
N GLY A 89 -7.35 -18.89 5.53
CA GLY A 89 -6.40 -19.22 6.59
C GLY A 89 -7.04 -19.08 7.98
N ASP A 90 -6.43 -19.72 8.97
CA ASP A 90 -6.81 -19.55 10.37
C ASP A 90 -6.35 -18.19 10.89
N TRP A 91 -7.27 -17.23 10.97
CA TRP A 91 -7.03 -15.86 11.45
C TRP A 91 -6.44 -15.79 12.86
N SER A 92 -6.54 -16.84 13.68
CA SER A 92 -5.85 -16.88 14.97
C SER A 92 -4.31 -16.88 14.83
N THR A 93 -3.79 -17.36 13.68
CA THR A 93 -2.35 -17.39 13.35
C THR A 93 -1.86 -16.11 12.66
N PHE A 94 -2.78 -15.21 12.28
CA PHE A 94 -2.46 -13.97 11.57
C PHE A 94 -1.43 -13.07 12.30
N PRO A 95 -1.47 -12.91 13.65
CA PRO A 95 -0.47 -12.12 14.35
C PRO A 95 0.97 -12.63 14.17
N GLU A 96 1.18 -13.96 14.18
CA GLU A 96 2.51 -14.55 13.96
C GLU A 96 2.96 -14.39 12.50
N TRP A 97 2.03 -14.56 11.55
CA TRP A 97 2.28 -14.26 10.14
C TRP A 97 2.72 -12.80 9.94
N LEU A 98 2.07 -11.85 10.62
CA LEU A 98 2.36 -10.43 10.51
C LEU A 98 3.72 -10.04 11.12
N LYS A 99 4.18 -10.71 12.19
CA LYS A 99 5.49 -10.44 12.82
C LYS A 99 6.66 -10.61 11.85
N THR A 100 6.57 -11.60 10.96
CA THR A 100 7.61 -11.92 9.97
C THR A 100 7.53 -11.04 8.72
N ARG A 101 6.41 -10.33 8.53
CA ARG A 101 6.14 -9.45 7.38
C ARG A 101 5.80 -8.05 7.87
N ASN A 102 6.72 -7.42 8.59
CA ASN A 102 6.47 -6.09 9.15
C ASN A 102 6.62 -5.00 8.07
N ALA A 103 5.54 -4.27 7.80
CA ALA A 103 5.50 -3.16 6.83
C ALA A 103 6.52 -2.02 7.11
N ARG A 104 7.06 -1.94 8.34
CA ARG A 104 8.08 -0.97 8.76
C ARG A 104 9.52 -1.50 8.60
N LYS A 105 9.69 -2.71 8.04
CA LYS A 105 11.00 -3.37 7.84
C LYS A 105 11.21 -3.74 6.37
N ILE A 106 10.97 -2.79 5.48
CA ILE A 106 11.06 -2.97 4.02
C ILE A 106 12.14 -2.09 3.37
N ASP A 107 12.94 -1.37 4.16
CA ASP A 107 13.86 -0.34 3.68
C ASP A 107 14.86 -0.90 2.64
N LYS A 108 15.41 -2.09 2.91
CA LYS A 108 16.37 -2.77 2.02
C LYS A 108 15.74 -3.05 0.65
N GLU A 109 14.55 -3.63 0.64
CA GLU A 109 13.80 -3.95 -0.57
C GLU A 109 13.40 -2.68 -1.32
N PHE A 110 13.00 -1.64 -0.58
CA PHE A 110 12.61 -0.37 -1.17
C PHE A 110 13.80 0.36 -1.83
N ASP A 111 14.98 0.34 -1.21
CA ASP A 111 16.20 0.91 -1.78
C ASP A 111 16.59 0.21 -3.10
N ALA A 112 16.47 -1.11 -3.16
CA ALA A 112 16.69 -1.87 -4.39
C ALA A 112 15.71 -1.44 -5.50
N VAL A 113 14.44 -1.23 -5.15
CA VAL A 113 13.40 -0.75 -6.07
C VAL A 113 13.68 0.68 -6.55
N LEU A 114 14.07 1.60 -5.65
CA LEU A 114 14.44 2.97 -6.02
C LEU A 114 15.61 3.00 -6.99
N LYS A 115 16.64 2.19 -6.71
CA LYS A 115 17.80 2.04 -7.59
C LYS A 115 17.40 1.50 -8.97
N TYR A 116 16.57 0.46 -9.00
CA TYR A 116 16.05 -0.11 -10.25
C TYR A 116 15.27 0.94 -11.06
N LEU A 117 14.33 1.65 -10.44
CA LEU A 117 13.55 2.68 -11.12
C LEU A 117 14.44 3.81 -11.68
N LYS A 118 15.45 4.26 -10.94
CA LYS A 118 16.37 5.32 -11.39
C LYS A 118 17.26 4.85 -12.54
N GLN A 119 17.81 3.64 -12.47
CA GLN A 119 18.82 3.14 -13.41
C GLN A 119 18.20 2.50 -14.66
N GLN A 120 17.20 1.63 -14.48
CA GLN A 120 16.62 0.81 -15.54
C GLN A 120 15.37 1.45 -16.16
N CYS A 121 14.66 2.30 -15.40
CA CYS A 121 13.46 2.99 -15.88
C CYS A 121 13.66 4.50 -16.04
N HIS A 122 14.87 5.01 -15.81
CA HIS A 122 15.22 6.44 -15.90
C HIS A 122 14.27 7.37 -15.11
N ALA A 123 13.70 6.87 -14.01
CA ALA A 123 12.76 7.62 -13.20
C ALA A 123 13.46 8.79 -12.50
N LYS A 124 12.95 10.00 -12.72
CA LYS A 124 13.40 11.26 -12.12
C LYS A 124 12.52 11.72 -10.96
N ARG A 125 11.25 11.30 -10.96
CA ARG A 125 10.26 11.61 -9.92
C ARG A 125 9.56 10.32 -9.52
N ILE A 126 9.66 9.95 -8.25
CA ILE A 126 9.11 8.69 -7.73
C ILE A 126 8.09 9.03 -6.65
N GLY A 127 6.88 8.49 -6.79
CA GLY A 127 5.86 8.47 -5.75
C GLY A 127 5.63 7.05 -5.24
N VAL A 128 4.83 6.92 -4.20
CA VAL A 128 4.44 5.62 -3.63
C VAL A 128 2.96 5.60 -3.32
N VAL A 129 2.30 4.47 -3.59
CA VAL A 129 0.93 4.17 -3.15
C VAL A 129 0.93 2.80 -2.51
N GLY A 130 0.13 2.62 -1.47
CA GLY A 130 0.06 1.34 -0.78
C GLY A 130 -1.28 1.12 -0.11
N PHE A 131 -1.66 -0.14 0.00
CA PHE A 131 -3.01 -0.55 0.41
C PHE A 131 -2.94 -1.46 1.64
N CYS A 132 -3.76 -1.20 2.66
CA CYS A 132 -3.79 -1.98 3.90
C CYS A 132 -2.40 -2.04 4.53
N TRP A 133 -1.78 -3.22 4.54
CA TRP A 133 -0.38 -3.42 4.91
C TRP A 133 0.57 -2.46 4.17
N GLY A 134 0.36 -2.28 2.87
CA GLY A 134 1.12 -1.33 2.07
C GLY A 134 0.83 0.13 2.43
N GLY A 135 -0.33 0.45 2.97
CA GLY A 135 -0.65 1.78 3.50
C GLY A 135 0.21 2.13 4.72
N THR A 136 0.41 1.15 5.62
CA THR A 136 1.38 1.27 6.73
C THR A 136 2.81 1.42 6.22
N ALA A 137 3.19 0.67 5.18
CA ALA A 137 4.50 0.78 4.54
C ALA A 137 4.74 2.16 3.92
N VAL A 138 3.73 2.73 3.22
CA VAL A 138 3.81 4.09 2.69
C VAL A 138 4.11 5.09 3.80
N HIS A 139 3.35 5.04 4.90
CA HIS A 139 3.56 5.96 6.01
C HIS A 139 4.99 5.87 6.56
N HIS A 140 5.51 4.64 6.76
CA HIS A 140 6.90 4.39 7.16
C HIS A 140 7.92 5.00 6.17
N LEU A 141 7.73 4.78 4.88
CA LEU A 141 8.66 5.27 3.86
C LEU A 141 8.65 6.80 3.76
N MET A 142 7.49 7.43 3.91
CA MET A 142 7.33 8.89 3.86
C MET A 142 7.97 9.61 5.07
N LEU A 143 8.29 8.89 6.14
CA LEU A 143 9.10 9.39 7.26
C LEU A 143 10.60 9.32 6.96
N LYS A 144 11.02 8.45 6.05
CA LYS A 144 12.43 8.11 5.84
C LYS A 144 13.05 8.68 4.58
N HIS A 145 12.32 8.67 3.46
CA HIS A 145 12.84 8.89 2.11
C HIS A 145 12.48 10.27 1.55
N PRO A 146 13.28 11.34 1.84
CA PRO A 146 13.01 12.69 1.34
C PRO A 146 13.03 12.81 -0.19
N GLU A 147 13.61 11.84 -0.90
CA GLU A 147 13.66 11.79 -2.36
C GLU A 147 12.31 11.45 -3.01
N LEU A 148 11.33 10.94 -2.25
CA LEU A 148 9.98 10.68 -2.74
C LEU A 148 9.23 11.98 -2.99
N ARG A 149 8.38 12.00 -4.02
CA ARG A 149 7.62 13.21 -4.39
C ARG A 149 6.26 13.29 -3.73
N ALA A 150 5.61 12.16 -3.53
CA ALA A 150 4.31 12.07 -2.87
C ALA A 150 4.02 10.63 -2.44
N GLY A 151 3.22 10.48 -1.39
CA GLY A 151 2.74 9.21 -0.86
C GLY A 151 1.22 9.16 -0.83
N VAL A 152 0.64 8.00 -1.10
CA VAL A 152 -0.79 7.72 -0.92
C VAL A 152 -0.95 6.47 -0.05
N SER A 153 -1.35 6.67 1.21
CA SER A 153 -1.63 5.59 2.15
C SER A 153 -3.13 5.28 2.12
N VAL A 154 -3.49 4.09 1.67
CA VAL A 154 -4.88 3.66 1.55
C VAL A 154 -5.18 2.62 2.63
N TYR A 155 -6.09 2.98 3.56
CA TYR A 155 -6.50 2.21 4.75
C TYR A 155 -5.32 1.54 5.47
N GLY A 156 -4.25 2.31 5.70
CA GLY A 156 -3.05 1.87 6.40
C GLY A 156 -3.18 1.98 7.92
N ILE A 157 -2.80 0.94 8.64
CA ILE A 157 -2.83 0.94 10.11
C ILE A 157 -1.63 1.74 10.63
N ILE A 158 -1.89 2.84 11.33
CA ILE A 158 -0.85 3.69 11.95
C ILE A 158 -1.06 3.64 13.45
N LYS A 159 -0.31 2.77 14.14
CA LYS A 159 -0.37 2.65 15.60
C LYS A 159 0.53 3.67 16.26
N ASP A 160 0.04 4.20 17.38
CA ASP A 160 0.69 5.20 18.23
C ASP A 160 2.04 4.65 18.73
N ALA A 161 3.10 5.23 18.22
CA ALA A 161 4.45 5.13 18.74
C ALA A 161 5.06 6.51 18.50
N GLU A 162 5.71 7.07 19.52
CA GLU A 162 6.24 8.43 19.46
C GLU A 162 7.19 8.59 18.25
N ASP A 163 7.06 9.73 17.57
CA ASP A 163 7.85 10.19 16.40
C ASP A 163 7.58 9.58 15.01
N VAL A 164 6.44 8.92 14.78
CA VAL A 164 6.08 8.45 13.42
C VAL A 164 5.26 9.44 12.58
N TYR A 165 5.20 10.73 12.93
CA TYR A 165 4.29 11.68 12.26
C TYR A 165 4.98 12.85 11.54
N GLY A 166 6.30 12.97 11.68
CA GLY A 166 7.12 13.97 10.99
C GLY A 166 7.41 13.60 9.53
N LEU A 167 6.37 13.56 8.69
CA LEU A 167 6.50 13.20 7.27
C LEU A 167 7.47 14.16 6.56
N LYS A 168 8.29 13.61 5.66
CA LYS A 168 9.26 14.36 4.87
C LYS A 168 8.69 14.88 3.54
N ASN A 169 7.57 14.33 3.09
CA ASN A 169 7.02 14.59 1.75
C ASN A 169 5.48 14.57 1.76
N PRO A 170 4.82 15.24 0.78
CA PRO A 170 3.37 15.33 0.73
C PRO A 170 2.67 13.97 0.75
N THR A 171 1.67 13.80 1.62
CA THR A 171 1.00 12.50 1.80
C THR A 171 -0.53 12.62 1.85
N LEU A 172 -1.22 11.83 1.04
CA LEU A 172 -2.66 11.63 1.11
C LEU A 172 -2.96 10.33 1.89
N PHE A 173 -3.83 10.42 2.88
CA PHE A 173 -4.38 9.28 3.61
C PHE A 173 -5.83 9.07 3.22
N ILE A 174 -6.20 7.83 2.90
CA ILE A 174 -7.56 7.44 2.51
C ILE A 174 -8.08 6.40 3.51
N PHE A 175 -9.22 6.67 4.14
CA PHE A 175 -9.87 5.76 5.08
C PHE A 175 -11.33 5.49 4.69
N ALA A 176 -11.92 4.49 5.34
CA ALA A 176 -13.32 4.12 5.21
C ALA A 176 -14.06 4.41 6.53
N GLU A 177 -15.31 4.87 6.44
CA GLU A 177 -16.14 5.18 7.61
C GLU A 177 -16.43 3.94 8.47
N ASN A 178 -16.75 2.80 7.82
CA ASN A 178 -17.14 1.56 8.48
C ASN A 178 -15.98 0.54 8.50
N ASP A 179 -14.76 1.01 8.76
CA ASP A 179 -13.57 0.18 8.81
C ASP A 179 -13.39 -0.46 10.20
N ALA A 180 -13.71 -1.75 10.32
CA ALA A 180 -13.54 -2.50 11.57
C ALA A 180 -12.06 -2.74 11.96
N VAL A 181 -11.13 -2.61 11.01
CA VAL A 181 -9.68 -2.77 11.25
C VAL A 181 -9.06 -1.44 11.68
N ILE A 182 -9.60 -0.32 11.18
CA ILE A 182 -9.13 1.04 11.46
C ILE A 182 -10.32 1.90 11.90
N PRO A 183 -10.66 1.88 13.20
CA PRO A 183 -11.73 2.72 13.73
C PRO A 183 -11.46 4.21 13.51
N LEU A 184 -12.52 5.02 13.42
CA LEU A 184 -12.42 6.48 13.24
C LEU A 184 -11.64 7.20 14.35
N GLU A 185 -11.59 6.60 15.55
CA GLU A 185 -10.75 7.07 16.65
C GLU A 185 -9.26 7.06 16.28
N GLN A 186 -8.82 6.02 15.57
CA GLN A 186 -7.44 5.93 15.07
C GLN A 186 -7.16 6.97 13.98
N VAL A 187 -8.15 7.25 13.11
CA VAL A 187 -8.05 8.30 12.10
C VAL A 187 -7.98 9.69 12.75
N SER A 188 -8.78 9.92 13.80
CA SER A 188 -8.75 11.15 14.59
C SER A 188 -7.40 11.36 15.27
N LEU A 189 -6.85 10.30 15.89
CA LEU A 189 -5.52 10.34 16.49
C LEU A 189 -4.43 10.66 15.47
N LEU A 190 -4.44 10.00 14.31
CA LEU A 190 -3.54 10.31 13.21
C LEU A 190 -3.64 11.79 12.79
N THR A 191 -4.86 12.30 12.66
CA THR A 191 -5.12 13.70 12.27
C THR A 191 -4.50 14.67 13.27
N GLN A 192 -4.72 14.42 14.57
CA GLN A 192 -4.14 15.22 15.63
C GLN A 192 -2.61 15.18 15.59
N LYS A 193 -2.01 13.99 15.53
CA LYS A 193 -0.56 13.83 15.52
C LYS A 193 0.11 14.44 14.28
N LEU A 194 -0.52 14.33 13.10
CA LEU A 194 -0.03 15.01 11.90
C LEU A 194 -0.12 16.53 12.05
N LYS A 195 -1.16 17.07 12.67
CA LYS A 195 -1.26 18.51 12.97
C LYS A 195 -0.17 19.00 13.92
N GLU A 196 0.21 18.18 14.90
CA GLU A 196 1.24 18.50 15.89
C GLU A 196 2.66 18.42 15.32
N HIS A 197 2.94 17.41 14.48
CA HIS A 197 4.33 17.05 14.12
C HIS A 197 4.68 17.22 12.63
N CYS A 198 3.70 17.19 11.73
CA CYS A 198 3.95 17.20 10.28
C CYS A 198 4.11 18.63 9.76
N LYS A 199 5.23 18.89 9.06
CA LYS A 199 5.57 20.21 8.48
C LYS A 199 5.35 20.30 6.97
N VAL A 200 4.99 19.17 6.34
CA VAL A 200 4.72 19.09 4.89
C VAL A 200 3.22 18.99 4.65
N GLU A 201 2.79 19.19 3.40
CA GLU A 201 1.38 19.06 3.04
C GLU A 201 0.87 17.64 3.32
N TYR A 202 -0.30 17.52 3.93
CA TYR A 202 -1.00 16.25 4.04
C TYR A 202 -2.50 16.45 3.89
N GLN A 203 -3.17 15.40 3.43
CA GLN A 203 -4.63 15.37 3.34
C GLN A 203 -5.12 14.04 3.89
N ILE A 204 -6.26 14.08 4.57
CA ILE A 204 -6.93 12.89 5.10
C ILE A 204 -8.35 12.89 4.53
N LYS A 205 -8.74 11.78 3.90
CA LYS A 205 -10.07 11.62 3.32
C LYS A 205 -10.70 10.33 3.78
N THR A 206 -11.81 10.44 4.49
CA THR A 206 -12.65 9.31 4.89
C THR A 206 -13.83 9.19 3.92
N PHE A 207 -14.04 8.01 3.36
CA PHE A 207 -15.15 7.74 2.44
C PHE A 207 -16.33 7.11 3.18
N SER A 208 -17.48 7.78 3.14
CA SER A 208 -18.71 7.33 3.80
C SER A 208 -19.28 6.06 3.18
N GLY A 209 -19.86 5.20 4.03
CA GLY A 209 -20.45 3.92 3.65
C GLY A 209 -19.45 2.84 3.22
N GLN A 210 -18.16 3.17 3.14
CA GLN A 210 -17.11 2.22 2.75
C GLN A 210 -16.58 1.43 3.94
N THR A 211 -15.92 0.31 3.65
CA THR A 211 -15.27 -0.58 4.62
C THR A 211 -13.83 -0.85 4.19
N HIS A 212 -13.03 -1.52 5.03
CA HIS A 212 -11.64 -1.86 4.70
C HIS A 212 -11.52 -2.56 3.34
N GLY A 213 -10.51 -2.21 2.54
CA GLY A 213 -10.25 -2.83 1.24
C GLY A 213 -11.12 -2.32 0.08
N PHE A 214 -12.01 -1.34 0.29
CA PHE A 214 -12.98 -0.88 -0.72
C PHE A 214 -12.37 -0.42 -2.06
N VAL A 215 -11.14 0.08 -2.05
CA VAL A 215 -10.43 0.51 -3.26
C VAL A 215 -9.98 -0.69 -4.10
N HIS A 216 -9.52 -1.76 -3.46
CA HIS A 216 -9.08 -2.97 -4.15
C HIS A 216 -10.27 -3.85 -4.56
N ARG A 217 -11.24 -4.02 -3.67
CA ARG A 217 -12.32 -4.99 -3.83
C ARG A 217 -13.65 -4.26 -3.86
N LYS A 218 -14.03 -3.79 -5.05
CA LYS A 218 -15.32 -3.15 -5.25
C LYS A 218 -16.42 -4.14 -4.84
N ARG A 219 -17.23 -3.75 -3.86
CA ARG A 219 -18.48 -4.44 -3.54
C ARG A 219 -19.53 -3.91 -4.52
N ARG A 220 -20.32 -4.79 -5.15
CA ARG A 220 -21.59 -4.34 -5.73
C ARG A 220 -22.43 -3.91 -4.54
N LEU A 221 -22.67 -2.61 -4.40
CA LEU A 221 -23.74 -2.14 -3.53
C LEU A 221 -25.01 -2.71 -4.15
N PHE A 222 -25.68 -3.63 -3.44
CA PHE A 222 -27.04 -3.97 -3.80
C PHE A 222 -27.86 -2.70 -3.60
N ALA A 223 -28.36 -2.16 -4.72
CA ALA A 223 -29.38 -1.13 -4.74
C ALA A 223 -30.75 -1.79 -4.54
#